data_AF-A0A501XND7-F1
#
_entry.id   AF-A0A501XND7-F1
#
_cell.length_a   1.000
_cell.length_b   1.000
_cell.length_c   1.000
_cell.angle_alpha   90.00
_cell.angle_beta   90.00
_cell.angle_gamma   90.00
#
_symmetry.space_group_name_H-M   'P 1'
#
loop_
_entity.id
_entity.type
_entity.pdbx_description
1 polymer ?
#
loop_
_entity_poly.entity_id
_entity_poly.type
_entity_poly.pdbx_seq_one_letter_code
_entity_poly.pdbx_strand_id
1 'polypeptide(L)' 'MSWQDKALWLEKITKRMMLIVGALGVIVIYGGFFFLLFSGRSFAVIPWFFLLSPWICIYFGLTQVQQASVLKWFVKKVKK' A
#
# COMPACT_ATOMS: atom_id res chain seq x y z
N MET A 1 -19.92 26.14 -4.53
CA MET A 1 -19.15 25.07 -3.87
C MET A 1 -18.06 25.73 -3.02
N SER A 2 -18.13 25.56 -1.72
CA SER A 2 -17.21 26.20 -0.77
C SER A 2 -15.80 25.61 -0.94
N TRP A 3 -14.76 26.39 -0.58
CA TRP A 3 -13.38 25.92 -0.57
C TRP A 3 -13.18 24.68 0.31
N GLN A 4 -14.00 24.54 1.36
CA GLN A 4 -13.98 23.39 2.25
C GLN A 4 -14.42 22.11 1.52
N ASP A 5 -15.48 22.20 0.71
CA ASP A 5 -15.98 21.06 -0.08
C ASP A 5 -14.93 20.56 -1.08
N LYS A 6 -14.21 21.51 -1.71
CA LYS A 6 -13.13 21.21 -2.66
C LYS A 6 -11.96 20.50 -1.97
N ALA A 7 -11.55 20.97 -0.79
CA ALA A 7 -10.48 20.34 -0.02
C ALA A 7 -10.84 18.90 0.41
N LEU A 8 -12.06 18.71 0.89
CA LEU A 8 -12.56 17.40 1.33
C LEU A 8 -12.70 16.42 0.15
N TRP A 9 -13.10 16.92 -1.02
CA TRP A 9 -13.17 16.14 -2.25
C TRP A 9 -11.78 15.73 -2.75
N LEU A 10 -10.80 16.64 -2.73
CA LEU A 10 -9.41 16.35 -3.09
C LEU A 10 -8.80 15.30 -2.17
N GLU A 11 -9.00 15.41 -0.85
CA GLU A 11 -8.52 14.43 0.11
C GLU A 11 -9.05 13.02 -0.21
N LYS A 12 -10.36 12.93 -0.49
CA LYS A 12 -11.02 11.66 -0.79
C LYS A 12 -10.50 11.03 -2.08
N ILE A 13 -10.23 11.84 -3.10
CA ILE A 13 -9.65 11.37 -4.36
C ILE A 13 -8.21 10.94 -4.18
N THR A 14 -7.39 11.73 -3.50
CA THR A 14 -5.99 11.39 -3.25
C THR A 14 -5.86 10.07 -2.49
N LYS A 15 -6.69 9.87 -1.45
CA LYS A 15 -6.76 8.59 -0.73
C LYS A 15 -7.14 7.42 -1.64
N ARG A 16 -8.12 7.62 -2.53
CA ARG A 16 -8.54 6.59 -3.49
C ARG A 16 -7.45 6.28 -4.52
N MET A 17 -6.74 7.29 -5.00
CA MET A 17 -5.60 7.14 -5.90
C MET A 17 -4.46 6.36 -5.22
N MET A 18 -4.14 6.67 -3.97
CA MET A 18 -3.14 5.93 -3.19
C MET A 18 -3.51 4.45 -3.05
N LEU A 19 -4.78 4.13 -2.78
CA LEU A 19 -5.24 2.74 -2.72
C LEU A 19 -5.07 2.01 -4.06
N ILE A 20 -5.45 2.65 -5.18
CA ILE A 20 -5.35 2.05 -6.51
C ILE A 20 -3.88 1.84 -6.89
N VAL A 21 -3.06 2.88 -6.75
CA VAL A 21 -1.62 2.82 -7.07
C VAL A 21 -0.90 1.81 -6.17
N GLY A 22 -1.22 1.80 -4.88
CA GLY A 22 -0.67 0.84 -3.93
C GLY A 22 -1.06 -0.60 -4.29
N ALA A 23 -2.33 -0.86 -4.60
CA ALA A 23 -2.79 -2.19 -5.02
C ALA A 23 -2.14 -2.66 -6.33
N LEU A 24 -2.06 -1.78 -7.34
CA LEU A 24 -1.34 -2.06 -8.59
C LEU A 24 0.15 -2.30 -8.32
N GLY A 25 0.77 -1.53 -7.44
CA GLY A 25 2.15 -1.70 -7.01
C GLY A 25 2.38 -3.06 -6.37
N VAL A 26 1.48 -3.53 -5.50
CA VAL A 26 1.54 -4.90 -4.95
C VAL A 26 1.48 -5.91 -6.08
N ILE A 27 0.52 -5.81 -7.01
CA ILE A 27 0.38 -6.77 -8.11
C ILE A 27 1.65 -6.82 -8.98
N VAL A 28 2.17 -5.66 -9.38
CA VAL A 28 3.32 -5.57 -10.29
C VAL A 28 4.61 -6.02 -9.60
N ILE A 29 4.88 -5.53 -8.38
CA ILE A 29 6.13 -5.83 -7.68
C ILE A 29 6.16 -7.29 -7.23
N TYR A 30 5.08 -7.79 -6.63
CA TYR A 30 5.02 -9.19 -6.21
C TYR A 30 4.90 -10.14 -7.39
N GLY A 31 4.17 -9.77 -8.44
CA GLY A 31 4.09 -10.55 -9.69
C GLY A 31 5.45 -10.64 -10.38
N GLY A 32 6.18 -9.52 -10.49
CA GLY A 32 7.54 -9.50 -11.02
C GLY A 32 8.53 -10.31 -10.16
N PHE A 33 8.42 -10.20 -8.84
CA PHE A 33 9.21 -11.01 -7.91
C PHE A 33 8.95 -12.51 -8.10
N PHE A 34 7.68 -12.91 -8.18
CA PHE A 34 7.29 -14.30 -8.42
C PHE A 34 7.82 -14.79 -9.77
N PHE A 35 7.65 -14.00 -10.85
CA PHE A 35 8.18 -14.34 -12.17
C PHE A 35 9.69 -14.58 -12.18
N LEU A 36 10.45 -13.70 -11.51
CA LEU A 36 11.89 -13.86 -11.35
C LEU A 36 12.21 -15.15 -10.58
N LEU A 37 11.41 -15.50 -9.55
CA LEU A 37 11.54 -16.72 -8.72
C LEU A 37 11.46 -17.99 -9.56
N PHE A 38 10.46 -18.08 -10.43
CA PHE A 38 10.32 -19.22 -11.35
C PHE A 38 11.39 -19.24 -12.45
N SER A 39 11.92 -18.07 -12.82
CA SER A 39 12.95 -17.95 -13.87
C SER A 39 14.37 -18.20 -13.36
N GLY A 40 14.57 -18.45 -12.06
CA GLY A 40 15.90 -18.71 -11.47
C GLY A 40 16.87 -17.52 -11.51
N ARG A 41 16.38 -16.30 -11.78
CA ARG A 41 17.22 -15.09 -11.77
C ARG A 41 17.48 -14.63 -10.34
N SER A 42 18.66 -14.03 -10.12
CA SER A 42 19.05 -13.53 -8.80
C SER A 42 18.14 -12.40 -8.31
N PHE A 43 17.63 -12.51 -7.07
CA PHE A 43 16.86 -11.49 -6.34
C PHE A 43 17.73 -10.51 -5.56
N ALA A 44 19.05 -10.74 -5.51
CA ALA A 44 19.97 -10.00 -4.65
C ALA A 44 19.97 -8.48 -4.94
N VAL A 45 19.49 -8.09 -6.12
CA VAL A 45 19.44 -6.70 -6.56
C VAL A 45 18.17 -5.98 -6.12
N ILE A 46 17.07 -6.67 -5.78
CA ILE A 46 15.80 -5.99 -5.45
C ILE A 46 15.85 -5.46 -4.01
N PRO A 47 15.90 -4.14 -3.81
CA PRO A 47 15.88 -3.59 -2.47
C PRO A 47 14.54 -3.89 -1.79
N TRP A 48 14.60 -4.40 -0.57
CA TRP A 48 13.44 -4.76 0.24
C TRP A 48 12.44 -3.60 0.43
N PHE A 49 12.89 -2.34 0.35
CA PHE A 49 12.02 -1.17 0.44
C PHE A 49 10.97 -1.10 -0.68
N PHE A 50 11.25 -1.65 -1.87
CA PHE A 50 10.26 -1.72 -2.96
C PHE A 50 9.10 -2.65 -2.63
N LEU A 51 9.34 -3.69 -1.83
CA LEU A 51 8.28 -4.60 -1.39
C LEU A 51 7.36 -3.91 -0.38
N LEU A 52 7.90 -3.03 0.47
CA LEU A 52 7.12 -2.31 1.50
C LEU A 52 6.41 -1.05 0.99
N SER A 53 7.02 -0.32 0.06
CA SER A 53 6.49 0.92 -0.51
C SER A 53 5.00 0.84 -0.92
N PRO A 54 4.53 -0.16 -1.69
CA PRO A 54 3.13 -0.25 -2.08
C PRO A 54 2.20 -0.49 -0.89
N TRP A 55 2.63 -1.21 0.16
CA TRP A 55 1.82 -1.40 1.37
C TRP A 55 1.67 -0.12 2.19
N ILE A 56 2.75 0.68 2.27
CA ILE A 56 2.71 2.00 2.92
C ILE A 56 1.72 2.90 2.16
N CYS A 57 1.76 2.88 0.82
CA CYS A 57 0.83 3.61 -0.03
C CYS A 57 -0.64 3.17 0.22
N ILE A 58 -0.91 1.87 0.29
CA ILE A 58 -2.24 1.34 0.64
C ILE A 58 -2.66 1.83 2.02
N TYR A 59 -1.77 1.73 3.02
CA TYR A 59 -2.08 2.11 4.39
C TYR A 59 -2.50 3.58 4.48
N PHE A 60 -1.77 4.50 3.85
CA PHE A 60 -2.13 5.92 3.85
C PHE A 60 -3.38 6.25 3.01
N GLY A 61 -3.69 5.42 2.02
CA GLY A 61 -4.94 5.53 1.26
C GLY A 61 -6.20 5.08 2.03
N LEU A 62 -6.05 4.30 3.11
CA LEU A 62 -7.16 3.84 3.93
C LEU A 62 -7.78 4.98 4.76
N THR A 63 -9.02 4.78 5.20
CA THR A 63 -9.66 5.67 6.17
C THR A 63 -9.04 5.49 7.56
N GLN A 64 -9.15 6.51 8.43
CA GLN A 64 -8.62 6.46 9.80
C GLN A 64 -9.14 5.25 10.60
N VAL A 65 -10.42 4.92 10.44
CA VAL A 65 -11.05 3.75 11.09
C VAL A 65 -10.42 2.44 10.61
N GLN A 66 -10.13 2.34 9.31
CA GLN A 66 -9.46 1.17 8.73
C GLN A 66 -7.99 1.09 9.15
N GLN A 67 -7.28 2.21 9.17
CA GLN A 67 -5.89 2.28 9.67
C GLN A 67 -5.78 1.81 11.12
N ALA A 68 -6.70 2.26 11.99
CA ALA A 68 -6.76 1.81 13.38
C ALA A 68 -7.04 0.30 13.50
N SER A 69 -7.90 -0.23 12.63
CA SER A 69 -8.20 -1.66 12.57
C SER A 69 -6.98 -2.48 12.14
N VAL A 70 -6.23 -2.00 11.13
CA VAL A 70 -4.98 -2.61 10.67
C VAL A 70 -3.94 -2.58 11.79
N LEU A 71 -3.77 -1.45 12.48
CA LEU A 71 -2.83 -1.35 13.59
C LEU A 71 -3.21 -2.29 14.74
N LYS A 72 -4.51 -2.38 15.08
CA LYS A 72 -5.01 -3.31 16.10
C LYS A 72 -4.76 -4.77 15.72
N TRP A 73 -4.97 -5.13 14.45
CA TRP A 73 -4.63 -6.45 13.92
C TRP A 73 -3.13 -6.72 13.98
N PHE A 74 -2.30 -5.75 13.59
CA PHE A 74 -0.85 -5.86 13.59
C PHE A 74 -0.30 -6.06 15.01
N VAL A 75 -0.72 -5.23 15.97
CA VAL A 75 -0.35 -5.38 17.38
C VAL A 75 -0.79 -6.74 17.91
N LYS A 76 -2.02 -7.19 17.62
CA LYS A 76 -2.49 -8.53 18.03
C LYS A 76 -1.64 -9.66 17.45
N LYS A 77 -1.13 -9.50 16.23
CA LYS A 77 -0.31 -10.51 15.54
C LYS A 77 1.13 -10.54 16.05
N VAL A 78 1.69 -9.39 16.43
CA VAL A 78 3.07 -9.25 16.95
C VAL A 78 3.17 -9.59 18.44
N LYS A 79 2.11 -9.35 19.23
CA LYS A 79 2.08 -9.71 20.67
C LYS A 79 1.84 -11.21 20.94
N LYS A 80 1.67 -12.02 19.89
CA LYS A 80 1.42 -13.46 19.96
C LYS A 80 2.63 -14.21 19.47
#